data_AF-A0A1H1KVK3-F1
#
_entry.id   AF-A0A1H1KVK3-F1
#
_cell.length_a   1.000
_cell.length_b   1.000
_cell.length_c   1.000
_cell.angle_alpha   90.00
_cell.angle_beta   90.00
_cell.angle_gamma   90.00
#
_symmetry.space_group_name_H-M   'P 1'
#
loop_
_entity.id
_entity.type
_entity.pdbx_description
1 polymer ?
#
loop_
_entity_poly.entity_id
_entity_poly.type
_entity_poly.pdbx_seq_one_letter_code
_entity_poly.pdbx_strand_id
1 'polypeptide(L)'
;MLLMAVCAVLLLAGVAAVVAWGGERLLEPAPPIGAPPSRRAALGHYGRWLMLLAAAVVGPGVLVAGAGGRLAMRLLAITSHGSRGRRTEGQALIGEITLEGTAAFVVFGAMPLALIAGALFLLVAPWLPQGRLGGLAYGGLLLVLGAPFLDPLRADNLDFDLLGPGWLSVLVLGGLVVLHGAAVAAIAGRVSRALRSPTWRTWLLLAVPIVAAAPLVPLAAIMAALPVVVGALVVLAAPRLLPWFLALRSSPRGTLVGRVVLGVAAAVALPALIWAVVSIVSR
;
A
#
# COMPACT_ATOMS: atom_id res chain seq x y z
N MET A 1 7.49 7.93 -25.18
CA MET A 1 7.66 6.47 -25.36
C MET A 1 8.55 5.86 -24.28
N LEU A 2 9.78 6.38 -24.08
CA LEU A 2 10.70 5.89 -23.03
C LEU A 2 10.05 5.78 -21.64
N LEU A 3 9.36 6.83 -21.17
CA LEU A 3 8.75 6.83 -19.83
C LEU A 3 7.66 5.76 -19.66
N MET A 4 6.92 5.42 -20.72
CA MET A 4 5.95 4.32 -20.68
C MET A 4 6.65 2.97 -20.55
N ALA A 5 7.76 2.78 -21.28
CA ALA A 5 8.57 1.56 -21.15
C ALA A 5 9.14 1.42 -19.73
N VAL A 6 9.62 2.53 -19.14
CA VAL A 6 10.08 2.55 -17.73
C VAL A 6 8.95 2.15 -16.78
N CYS A 7 7.77 2.76 -16.89
CA CYS A 7 6.63 2.38 -16.05
C CYS A 7 6.22 0.91 -16.24
N ALA A 8 6.25 0.40 -17.49
CA ALA A 8 5.94 -1.00 -17.77
C ALA A 8 6.94 -1.95 -17.11
N VAL A 9 8.23 -1.67 -17.22
CA VAL A 9 9.30 -2.45 -16.56
C VAL A 9 9.13 -2.41 -15.03
N LEU A 10 8.83 -1.25 -14.45
CA LEU A 10 8.61 -1.12 -13.00
C LEU A 10 7.37 -1.92 -12.54
N LEU A 11 6.26 -1.85 -13.27
CA LEU A 11 5.07 -2.64 -12.96
C LEU A 11 5.34 -4.14 -13.08
N LEU A 12 6.04 -4.57 -14.13
CA LEU A 12 6.45 -5.96 -14.31
C LEU A 12 7.37 -6.44 -13.19
N ALA A 13 8.28 -5.59 -12.70
CA ALA A 13 9.10 -5.89 -11.53
C ALA A 13 8.25 -6.05 -10.26
N GLY A 14 7.21 -5.24 -10.08
CA GLY A 14 6.21 -5.40 -9.01
C GLY A 14 5.46 -6.73 -9.10
N VAL A 15 4.98 -7.10 -10.30
CA VAL A 15 4.35 -8.40 -10.55
C VAL A 15 5.32 -9.55 -10.28
N ALA A 16 6.55 -9.45 -10.75
CA ALA A 16 7.59 -10.45 -10.51
C ALA A 16 7.88 -10.61 -9.01
N ALA A 17 7.92 -9.52 -8.25
CA ALA A 17 8.06 -9.57 -6.79
C ALA A 17 6.89 -10.31 -6.13
N VAL A 18 5.65 -10.08 -6.57
CA VAL A 18 4.46 -10.82 -6.08
C VAL A 18 4.54 -12.30 -6.40
N VAL A 19 4.94 -12.65 -7.62
CA VAL A 19 5.07 -14.06 -8.03
C VAL A 19 6.20 -14.75 -7.26
N ALA A 20 7.36 -14.12 -7.17
CA ALA A 20 8.54 -14.69 -6.53
C ALA A 20 8.41 -14.78 -5.00
N TRP A 21 7.79 -13.78 -4.36
CA TRP A 21 7.78 -13.64 -2.90
C TRP A 21 6.39 -13.67 -2.25
N GLY A 22 5.32 -13.83 -3.01
CA GLY A 22 3.97 -13.85 -2.43
C GLY A 22 3.71 -15.01 -1.46
N GLY A 23 4.50 -16.08 -1.51
CA GLY A 23 4.42 -17.19 -0.55
C GLY A 23 5.07 -16.88 0.81
N GLU A 24 5.78 -15.76 0.91
CA GLU A 24 6.60 -15.43 2.05
C GLU A 24 5.79 -14.85 3.20
N ARG A 25 6.01 -15.35 4.40
CA ARG A 25 5.34 -14.85 5.60
C ARG A 25 6.08 -13.64 6.15
N LEU A 26 5.31 -12.66 6.61
CA LEU A 26 5.84 -11.57 7.42
C LEU A 26 6.39 -12.15 8.72
N LEU A 27 7.68 -11.92 8.97
CA LEU A 27 8.33 -12.25 10.24
C LEU A 27 8.51 -10.97 11.05
N GLU A 28 7.80 -10.87 12.17
CA GLU A 28 7.93 -9.69 13.02
C GLU A 28 9.31 -9.64 13.68
N PRO A 29 9.97 -8.47 13.72
CA PRO A 29 11.19 -8.30 14.49
C PRO A 29 10.98 -8.72 15.95
N ALA A 30 11.75 -9.71 16.42
CA ALA A 30 11.64 -10.18 17.79
C ALA A 30 11.93 -9.02 18.77
N PRO A 31 11.15 -8.90 19.86
CA PRO A 31 11.49 -7.97 20.93
C PRO A 31 12.83 -8.40 21.56
N PRO A 32 13.65 -7.45 22.04
CA PRO A 32 14.84 -7.80 22.80
C PRO A 32 14.43 -8.57 24.06
N ILE A 33 14.93 -9.80 24.22
CA ILE A 33 14.64 -10.67 25.38
C ILE A 33 15.69 -10.41 26.48
N GLY A 34 15.24 -10.17 27.72
CA GLY A 34 16.11 -10.00 28.91
C GLY A 34 15.99 -8.65 29.62
N ALA A 35 16.82 -8.44 30.66
CA ALA A 35 17.02 -7.20 31.44
C ALA A 35 17.10 -5.94 30.53
N PRO A 36 16.89 -4.69 31.04
CA PRO A 36 16.52 -3.54 30.22
C PRO A 36 17.37 -3.45 28.95
N PRO A 37 16.74 -3.42 27.76
CA PRO A 37 17.44 -3.57 26.51
C PRO A 37 18.48 -2.46 26.38
N SER A 38 19.72 -2.85 26.03
CA SER A 38 20.75 -1.87 25.73
C SER A 38 20.25 -0.90 24.65
N ARG A 39 20.66 0.38 24.71
CA ARG A 39 20.25 1.39 23.71
C ARG A 39 20.47 0.91 22.27
N ARG A 40 21.55 0.14 22.03
CA ARG A 40 21.85 -0.47 20.72
C ARG A 40 20.82 -1.52 20.31
N ALA A 41 20.38 -2.38 21.24
CA ALA A 41 19.34 -3.38 20.97
C ALA A 41 17.99 -2.72 20.65
N ALA A 42 17.62 -1.67 21.39
CA ALA A 42 16.41 -0.90 21.12
C ALA A 42 16.46 -0.21 19.74
N LEU A 43 17.56 0.50 19.43
CA LEU A 43 17.76 1.12 18.11
C LEU A 43 17.73 0.10 16.97
N GLY A 44 18.33 -1.08 17.16
CA GLY A 44 18.28 -2.16 16.18
C GLY A 44 16.87 -2.69 15.95
N HIS A 45 16.07 -2.84 17.02
CA HIS A 45 14.67 -3.29 16.91
C HIS A 45 13.81 -2.28 16.13
N TYR A 46 13.85 -0.99 16.51
CA TYR A 46 13.09 0.05 15.81
C TYR A 46 13.60 0.28 14.38
N GLY A 47 14.91 0.18 14.15
CA GLY A 47 15.49 0.29 12.80
C GLY A 47 14.98 -0.80 11.86
N ARG A 48 14.77 -2.02 12.34
CA ARG A 48 14.17 -3.12 11.54
C ARG A 48 12.72 -2.84 11.19
N TRP A 49 11.92 -2.32 12.14
CA TRP A 49 10.55 -1.91 11.86
C TRP A 49 10.48 -0.77 10.85
N LEU A 50 11.36 0.23 10.98
CA LEU A 50 11.44 1.34 10.03
C LEU A 50 11.82 0.84 8.62
N MET A 51 12.78 -0.06 8.49
CA MET A 51 13.15 -0.66 7.20
C MET A 51 12.00 -1.47 6.60
N LEU A 52 11.31 -2.25 7.42
CA LEU A 52 10.19 -3.06 6.98
C LEU A 52 9.05 -2.18 6.46
N LEU A 53 8.69 -1.13 7.21
CA LEU A 53 7.70 -0.15 6.78
C LEU A 53 8.14 0.55 5.51
N ALA A 54 9.36 1.09 5.47
CA ALA A 54 9.88 1.79 4.30
C ALA A 54 9.83 0.92 3.03
N ALA A 55 10.19 -0.36 3.12
CA ALA A 55 10.10 -1.27 1.99
C ALA A 55 8.66 -1.59 1.59
N ALA A 56 7.77 -1.80 2.57
CA ALA A 56 6.34 -2.04 2.35
C ALA A 56 5.61 -0.83 1.74
N VAL A 57 6.17 0.36 1.87
CA VAL A 57 5.62 1.61 1.30
C VAL A 57 6.25 1.90 -0.07
N VAL A 58 7.57 2.04 -0.11
CA VAL A 58 8.28 2.53 -1.31
C VAL A 58 8.19 1.52 -2.45
N GLY A 59 8.40 0.24 -2.18
CA GLY A 59 8.38 -0.79 -3.22
C GLY A 59 7.02 -0.86 -3.93
N PRO A 60 5.93 -1.22 -3.24
CA PRO A 60 4.60 -1.28 -3.84
C PRO A 60 4.09 0.07 -4.34
N GLY A 61 4.45 1.17 -3.65
CA GLY A 61 4.05 2.51 -4.02
C GLY A 61 4.69 2.99 -5.33
N VAL A 62 5.97 2.70 -5.57
CA VAL A 62 6.64 3.06 -6.83
C VAL A 62 6.28 2.07 -7.93
N LEU A 63 6.43 0.77 -7.66
CA LEU A 63 6.32 -0.29 -8.67
C LEU A 63 4.87 -0.50 -9.13
N VAL A 64 3.90 -0.47 -8.21
CA VAL A 64 2.50 -0.80 -8.53
C VAL A 64 1.62 0.44 -8.56
N ALA A 65 1.51 1.17 -7.46
CA ALA A 65 0.58 2.31 -7.41
C ALA A 65 1.03 3.43 -8.35
N GLY A 66 2.31 3.81 -8.32
CA GLY A 66 2.92 4.83 -9.15
C GLY A 66 2.97 4.43 -10.63
N ALA A 67 3.85 3.50 -10.97
CA ALA A 67 4.05 3.09 -12.36
C ALA A 67 2.77 2.47 -12.97
N GLY A 68 2.08 1.60 -12.23
CA GLY A 68 0.81 1.01 -12.67
C GLY A 68 -0.29 2.05 -12.83
N GLY A 69 -0.45 2.99 -11.89
CA GLY A 69 -1.42 4.08 -12.00
C GLY A 69 -1.20 4.96 -13.24
N ARG A 70 0.05 5.28 -13.58
CA ARG A 70 0.36 6.02 -14.82
C ARG A 70 -0.01 5.24 -16.08
N LEU A 71 0.29 3.94 -16.11
CA LEU A 71 -0.10 3.08 -17.23
C LEU A 71 -1.61 2.93 -17.34
N ALA A 72 -2.31 2.78 -16.22
CA ALA A 72 -3.76 2.74 -16.17
C ALA A 72 -4.39 4.02 -16.73
N MET A 73 -3.97 5.19 -16.24
CA MET A 73 -4.44 6.47 -16.76
C MET A 73 -4.17 6.61 -18.27
N ARG A 74 -3.02 6.13 -18.75
CA ARG A 74 -2.71 6.14 -20.18
C ARG A 74 -3.59 5.21 -20.98
N LEU A 75 -3.84 3.99 -20.49
CA LEU A 75 -4.74 3.03 -21.10
C LEU A 75 -6.14 3.63 -21.24
N LEU A 76 -6.69 4.16 -20.14
CA LEU A 76 -8.01 4.78 -20.12
C LEU A 76 -8.10 6.00 -21.04
N ALA A 77 -7.06 6.83 -21.11
CA ALA A 77 -7.01 7.97 -22.01
C ALA A 77 -6.95 7.57 -23.51
N ILE A 78 -6.43 6.38 -23.83
CA ILE A 78 -6.41 5.88 -25.22
C ILE A 78 -7.79 5.33 -25.60
N THR A 79 -8.49 4.69 -24.67
CA THR A 79 -9.83 4.12 -24.88
C THR A 79 -10.96 5.14 -24.80
N SER A 80 -10.68 6.35 -24.29
CA SER A 80 -11.66 7.43 -24.21
C SER A 80 -11.66 8.26 -25.50
N HIS A 81 -12.75 8.20 -26.26
CA HIS A 81 -12.92 8.98 -27.49
C HIS A 81 -13.28 10.44 -27.14
N GLY A 82 -12.50 11.42 -27.62
CA GLY A 82 -12.85 12.86 -27.52
C GLY A 82 -12.49 13.58 -26.21
N SER A 83 -11.77 12.95 -25.27
CA SER A 83 -11.31 13.59 -24.02
C SER A 83 -9.81 13.90 -23.96
N ARG A 84 -9.07 13.64 -25.05
CA ARG A 84 -7.64 13.97 -25.15
C ARG A 84 -7.41 15.48 -25.05
N GLY A 85 -6.43 15.88 -24.24
CA GLY A 85 -6.07 17.29 -24.02
C GLY A 85 -6.87 18.02 -22.94
N ARG A 86 -7.89 17.39 -22.34
CA ARG A 86 -8.56 17.90 -21.12
C ARG A 86 -7.74 17.57 -19.87
N ARG A 87 -7.95 18.30 -18.77
CA ARG A 87 -7.32 18.01 -17.47
C ARG A 87 -8.23 17.14 -16.60
N THR A 88 -7.64 16.21 -15.85
CA THR A 88 -8.32 15.44 -14.79
C THR A 88 -8.48 16.29 -13.52
N GLU A 89 -9.23 15.79 -12.53
CA GLU A 89 -9.33 16.39 -11.19
C GLU A 89 -7.93 16.62 -10.58
N GLY A 90 -7.01 15.68 -10.80
CA GLY A 90 -5.59 15.78 -10.39
C GLY A 90 -4.72 16.72 -11.24
N GLN A 91 -5.31 17.63 -12.03
CA GLN A 91 -4.62 18.59 -12.91
C GLN A 91 -3.70 17.97 -13.97
N ALA A 92 -3.81 16.66 -14.22
CA ALA A 92 -3.01 15.97 -15.22
C ALA A 92 -3.66 16.06 -16.60
N LEU A 93 -2.87 16.33 -17.64
CA LEU A 93 -3.34 16.29 -19.02
C LEU A 93 -3.69 14.85 -19.43
N ILE A 94 -4.94 14.63 -19.83
CA ILE A 94 -5.46 13.34 -20.27
C ILE A 94 -4.74 12.95 -21.56
N GLY A 95 -4.02 11.83 -21.51
CA GLY A 95 -3.30 11.26 -22.65
C GLY A 95 -1.81 11.63 -22.71
N GLU A 96 -1.24 12.27 -21.70
CA GLU A 96 0.21 12.53 -21.67
C GLU A 96 0.87 12.00 -20.39
N ILE A 97 1.92 11.19 -20.59
CA ILE A 97 2.82 10.80 -19.51
C ILE A 97 4.04 11.70 -19.58
N THR A 98 4.02 12.77 -18.79
CA THR A 98 5.18 13.64 -18.55
C THR A 98 5.98 13.15 -17.35
N LEU A 99 7.27 13.51 -17.30
CA LEU A 99 8.14 13.19 -16.15
C LEU A 99 7.64 13.89 -14.88
N GLU A 100 7.32 15.18 -15.00
CA GLU A 100 6.79 16.00 -13.90
C GLU A 100 5.47 15.44 -13.36
N GLY A 101 4.48 15.16 -14.24
CA GLY A 101 3.21 14.60 -13.81
C GLY A 101 3.34 13.20 -13.21
N THR A 102 4.35 12.43 -13.64
CA THR A 102 4.67 11.13 -13.04
C THR A 102 5.29 11.28 -11.66
N ALA A 103 6.27 12.18 -11.51
CA ALA A 103 6.88 12.46 -10.21
C ALA A 103 5.84 13.00 -9.22
N ALA A 104 5.03 13.97 -9.64
CA ALA A 104 3.94 14.51 -8.83
C ALA A 104 2.93 13.42 -8.43
N PHE A 105 2.48 12.58 -9.37
CA PHE A 105 1.57 11.48 -9.07
C PHE A 105 2.17 10.46 -8.09
N VAL A 106 3.44 10.10 -8.25
CA VAL A 106 4.12 9.18 -7.32
C VAL A 106 4.19 9.81 -5.92
N VAL A 107 4.63 11.06 -5.83
CA VAL A 107 4.87 11.77 -4.57
C VAL A 107 3.56 12.07 -3.83
N PHE A 108 2.54 12.59 -4.52
CA PHE A 108 1.31 13.11 -3.90
C PHE A 108 0.12 12.15 -3.97
N GLY A 109 0.10 11.21 -4.92
CA GLY A 109 -0.97 10.21 -5.05
C GLY A 109 -0.55 8.84 -4.51
N ALA A 110 0.48 8.24 -5.11
CA ALA A 110 0.84 6.85 -4.84
C ALA A 110 1.48 6.65 -3.45
N MET A 111 2.42 7.52 -3.05
CA MET A 111 3.16 7.36 -1.79
C MET A 111 2.30 7.52 -0.53
N PRO A 112 1.40 8.50 -0.41
CA PRO A 112 0.53 8.62 0.76
C PRO A 112 -0.39 7.41 0.92
N LEU A 113 -0.99 6.94 -0.18
CA LEU A 113 -1.81 5.73 -0.16
C LEU A 113 -0.98 4.49 0.18
N ALA A 114 0.23 4.38 -0.36
CA ALA A 114 1.15 3.29 -0.05
C ALA A 114 1.63 3.33 1.41
N LEU A 115 1.75 4.51 2.02
CA LEU A 115 2.09 4.67 3.44
C LEU A 115 0.98 4.11 4.33
N ILE A 116 -0.27 4.51 4.05
CA ILE A 116 -1.45 4.02 4.77
C ILE A 116 -1.58 2.50 4.59
N ALA A 117 -1.48 2.01 3.35
CA ALA A 117 -1.53 0.58 3.06
C ALA A 117 -0.39 -0.19 3.74
N GLY A 118 0.86 0.26 3.63
CA GLY A 118 2.00 -0.37 4.29
C GLY A 118 1.83 -0.47 5.81
N ALA A 119 1.39 0.61 6.44
CA ALA A 119 1.14 0.64 7.89
C ALA A 119 -0.02 -0.29 8.30
N LEU A 120 -1.15 -0.23 7.59
CA LEU A 120 -2.31 -1.09 7.85
C LEU A 120 -1.96 -2.56 7.65
N PHE A 121 -1.19 -2.89 6.61
CA PHE A 121 -0.73 -4.25 6.37
C PHE A 121 0.05 -4.77 7.58
N LEU A 122 1.03 -4.02 8.07
CA LEU A 122 1.81 -4.44 9.24
C LEU A 122 0.91 -4.65 10.48
N LEU A 123 -0.15 -3.86 10.62
CA LEU A 123 -1.12 -4.02 11.72
C LEU A 123 -1.91 -5.33 11.59
N VAL A 124 -2.49 -5.59 10.41
CA VAL A 124 -3.45 -6.69 10.19
C VAL A 124 -2.82 -8.00 9.71
N ALA A 125 -1.52 -8.00 9.36
CA ALA A 125 -0.83 -9.15 8.79
C ALA A 125 -1.02 -10.47 9.55
N PRO A 126 -1.03 -10.52 10.90
CA PRO A 126 -1.27 -11.77 11.63
C PRO A 126 -2.67 -12.35 11.43
N TRP A 127 -3.65 -11.53 11.08
CA TRP A 127 -5.04 -11.95 10.91
C TRP A 127 -5.31 -12.49 9.50
N LEU A 128 -4.47 -12.13 8.53
CA LEU A 128 -4.65 -12.54 7.14
C LEU A 128 -4.37 -14.04 6.92
N PRO A 129 -4.86 -14.63 5.81
CA PRO A 129 -4.45 -15.95 5.37
C PRO A 129 -2.93 -16.04 5.16
N GLN A 130 -2.39 -17.24 5.29
CA GLN A 130 -0.95 -17.47 5.08
C GLN A 130 -0.62 -17.62 3.59
N GLY A 131 0.59 -17.24 3.20
CA GLY A 131 1.10 -17.37 1.84
C GLY A 131 0.44 -16.39 0.85
N ARG A 132 0.35 -16.78 -0.43
CA ARG A 132 -0.08 -15.90 -1.53
C ARG A 132 -1.49 -15.34 -1.36
N LEU A 133 -2.38 -16.12 -0.74
CA LEU A 133 -3.74 -15.69 -0.43
C LEU A 133 -3.79 -14.54 0.56
N GLY A 134 -2.79 -14.41 1.45
CA GLY A 134 -2.71 -13.30 2.40
C GLY A 134 -2.59 -11.94 1.69
N GLY A 135 -1.72 -11.86 0.69
CA GLY A 135 -1.54 -10.65 -0.11
C GLY A 135 -2.77 -10.31 -0.95
N LEU A 136 -3.40 -11.31 -1.58
CA LEU A 136 -4.63 -11.11 -2.35
C LEU A 136 -5.81 -10.71 -1.44
N ALA A 137 -5.96 -11.35 -0.28
CA ALA A 137 -6.97 -10.99 0.70
C ALA A 137 -6.77 -9.55 1.21
N TYR A 138 -5.51 -9.15 1.44
CA TYR A 138 -5.19 -7.78 1.83
C TYR A 138 -5.54 -6.76 0.73
N GLY A 139 -5.16 -7.05 -0.51
CA GLY A 139 -5.54 -6.22 -1.66
C GLY A 139 -7.05 -6.13 -1.85
N GLY A 140 -7.78 -7.23 -1.63
CA GLY A 140 -9.24 -7.26 -1.63
C GLY A 140 -9.85 -6.44 -0.49
N LEU A 141 -9.27 -6.48 0.72
CA LEU A 141 -9.69 -5.63 1.83
C LEU A 141 -9.47 -4.15 1.52
N LEU A 142 -8.33 -3.78 0.93
CA LEU A 142 -8.09 -2.41 0.49
C LEU A 142 -9.12 -1.96 -0.56
N LEU A 143 -9.46 -2.84 -1.50
CA LEU A 143 -10.48 -2.57 -2.50
C LEU A 143 -11.85 -2.34 -1.86
N VAL A 144 -12.29 -3.26 -0.99
CA VAL A 144 -13.62 -3.19 -0.36
C VAL A 144 -13.74 -2.01 0.62
N LEU A 145 -12.73 -1.77 1.43
CA LEU A 145 -12.77 -0.75 2.49
C LEU A 145 -12.37 0.63 1.99
N GLY A 146 -11.51 0.73 0.98
CA GLY A 146 -10.91 1.99 0.53
C GLY A 146 -11.55 2.55 -0.74
N ALA A 147 -11.78 1.70 -1.74
CA ALA A 147 -12.21 2.17 -3.07
C ALA A 147 -13.50 3.01 -3.09
N PRO A 148 -14.53 2.75 -2.26
CA PRO A 148 -15.74 3.58 -2.26
C PRO A 148 -15.51 5.02 -1.80
N PHE A 149 -14.43 5.28 -1.07
CA PHE A 149 -14.16 6.55 -0.38
C PHE A 149 -12.94 7.29 -0.92
N LEU A 150 -12.12 6.62 -1.74
CA LEU A 150 -10.86 7.15 -2.22
C LEU A 150 -10.86 7.19 -3.74
N ASP A 151 -10.27 8.25 -4.26
CA ASP A 151 -9.97 8.32 -5.69
C ASP A 151 -9.03 7.18 -6.12
N PRO A 152 -9.19 6.66 -7.34
CA PRO A 152 -10.19 7.08 -8.33
C PRO A 152 -11.55 6.39 -8.22
N LEU A 153 -11.74 5.34 -7.41
CA LEU A 153 -12.90 4.43 -7.50
C LEU A 153 -14.16 4.87 -6.72
N ARG A 154 -14.19 6.11 -6.22
CA ARG A 154 -15.41 6.69 -5.62
C ARG A 154 -16.45 6.99 -6.70
N ALA A 155 -17.73 6.82 -6.35
CA ALA A 155 -18.82 6.94 -7.31
C ALA A 155 -19.05 8.36 -7.83
N ASP A 156 -18.67 9.37 -7.06
CA ASP A 156 -18.78 10.80 -7.34
C ASP A 156 -17.56 11.35 -8.09
N ASN A 157 -16.61 10.50 -8.50
CA ASN A 157 -15.43 10.94 -9.24
C ASN A 157 -15.80 11.43 -10.65
N LEU A 158 -15.55 12.72 -10.90
CA LEU A 158 -15.79 13.40 -12.18
C LEU A 158 -14.90 12.85 -13.31
N ASP A 159 -13.76 12.23 -12.98
CA ASP A 159 -12.86 11.66 -13.98
C ASP A 159 -13.53 10.53 -14.78
N PHE A 160 -14.54 9.83 -14.23
CA PHE A 160 -15.27 8.79 -14.98
C PHE A 160 -16.27 9.33 -16.01
N ASP A 161 -16.65 10.61 -15.91
CA ASP A 161 -17.43 11.27 -16.98
C ASP A 161 -16.55 11.58 -18.20
N LEU A 162 -15.22 11.59 -18.00
CA LEU A 162 -14.22 11.90 -19.02
C LEU A 162 -13.49 10.66 -19.52
N LEU A 163 -13.38 9.63 -18.68
CA LEU A 163 -12.59 8.41 -18.90
C LEU A 163 -13.49 7.18 -19.04
N GLY A 164 -13.67 6.73 -20.29
CA GLY A 164 -14.44 5.55 -20.66
C GLY A 164 -13.61 4.44 -21.30
N PRO A 165 -14.14 3.20 -21.34
CA PRO A 165 -15.42 2.77 -20.76
C PRO A 165 -15.30 2.46 -19.25
N GLY A 166 -16.34 2.76 -18.46
CA GLY A 166 -16.30 2.65 -16.99
C GLY A 166 -15.92 1.27 -16.45
N TRP A 167 -16.37 0.19 -17.11
CA TRP A 167 -16.01 -1.18 -16.74
C TRP A 167 -14.50 -1.46 -16.84
N LEU A 168 -13.83 -0.88 -17.84
CA LEU A 168 -12.38 -1.06 -18.01
C LEU A 168 -11.64 -0.33 -16.89
N SER A 169 -12.12 0.84 -16.51
CA SER A 169 -11.59 1.61 -15.39
C SER A 169 -11.68 0.83 -14.08
N VAL A 170 -12.86 0.27 -13.76
CA VAL A 170 -13.04 -0.57 -12.56
C VAL A 170 -12.11 -1.77 -12.58
N LEU A 171 -11.99 -2.47 -13.71
CA LEU A 171 -11.15 -3.65 -13.82
C LEU A 171 -9.67 -3.33 -13.63
N VAL A 172 -9.17 -2.29 -14.30
CA VAL A 172 -7.75 -1.93 -14.27
C VAL A 172 -7.37 -1.34 -12.91
N LEU A 173 -8.16 -0.39 -12.39
CA LEU A 173 -7.88 0.27 -11.12
C LEU A 173 -8.09 -0.67 -9.95
N GLY A 174 -9.18 -1.45 -9.96
CA GLY A 174 -9.43 -2.48 -8.95
C GLY A 174 -8.36 -3.56 -8.95
N GLY A 175 -7.95 -4.01 -10.15
CA GLY A 175 -6.83 -4.94 -10.31
C GLY A 175 -5.51 -4.38 -9.76
N LEU A 176 -5.21 -3.10 -9.98
CA LEU A 176 -4.04 -2.44 -9.42
C LEU A 176 -4.10 -2.34 -7.89
N VAL A 177 -5.25 -2.07 -7.29
CA VAL A 177 -5.42 -2.06 -5.82
C VAL A 177 -5.13 -3.44 -5.24
N VAL A 178 -5.68 -4.49 -5.85
CA VAL A 178 -5.43 -5.88 -5.41
C VAL A 178 -3.96 -6.25 -5.57
N LEU A 179 -3.37 -5.91 -6.72
CA LEU A 179 -1.94 -6.15 -6.98
C LEU A 179 -1.05 -5.37 -6.01
N HIS A 180 -1.43 -4.13 -5.64
CA HIS A 180 -0.69 -3.31 -4.69
C HIS A 180 -0.67 -3.98 -3.31
N GLY A 181 -1.83 -4.44 -2.80
CA GLY A 181 -1.89 -5.19 -1.55
C GLY A 181 -1.06 -6.49 -1.58
N ALA A 182 -1.10 -7.21 -2.69
CA ALA A 182 -0.26 -8.39 -2.87
C ALA A 182 1.25 -8.05 -2.88
N ALA A 183 1.64 -6.94 -3.51
CA ALA A 183 3.02 -6.46 -3.53
C ALA A 183 3.51 -6.02 -2.16
N VAL A 184 2.67 -5.32 -1.37
CA VAL A 184 2.95 -4.98 0.02
C VAL A 184 3.29 -6.23 0.82
N ALA A 185 2.43 -7.26 0.76
CA ALA A 185 2.66 -8.51 1.49
C ALA A 185 3.94 -9.24 1.03
N ALA A 186 4.16 -9.35 -0.28
CA ALA A 186 5.31 -10.04 -0.85
C ALA A 186 6.64 -9.36 -0.48
N ILE A 187 6.71 -8.02 -0.62
CA ILE A 187 7.92 -7.25 -0.32
C ILE A 187 8.19 -7.23 1.19
N ALA A 188 7.17 -7.02 2.02
CA ALA A 188 7.30 -7.07 3.47
C ALA A 188 7.75 -8.47 3.95
N GLY A 189 7.18 -9.54 3.40
CA GLY A 189 7.59 -10.93 3.66
C GLY A 189 9.03 -11.21 3.23
N ARG A 190 9.47 -10.65 2.09
CA ARG A 190 10.86 -10.81 1.63
C ARG A 190 11.85 -10.08 2.52
N VAL A 191 11.57 -8.82 2.83
CA VAL A 191 12.45 -7.95 3.62
C VAL A 191 12.54 -8.41 5.07
N SER A 192 11.42 -8.81 5.69
CA SER A 192 11.42 -9.33 7.06
C SER A 192 12.32 -10.56 7.23
N ARG A 193 12.34 -11.49 6.27
CA ARG A 193 13.27 -12.63 6.28
C ARG A 193 14.72 -12.19 6.12
N ALA A 194 15.00 -11.24 5.23
CA ALA A 194 16.34 -10.72 5.03
C ALA A 194 16.88 -10.03 6.31
N LEU A 195 16.00 -9.39 7.08
CA LEU A 195 16.33 -8.73 8.34
C LEU A 195 16.59 -9.68 9.52
N ARG A 196 16.34 -10.99 9.38
CA ARG A 196 16.59 -11.97 10.45
C ARG A 196 18.09 -12.22 10.67
N SER A 197 18.83 -12.28 9.58
CA SER A 197 20.29 -12.51 9.56
C SER A 197 20.95 -11.45 8.68
N PRO A 198 20.89 -10.16 9.05
CA PRO A 198 21.28 -9.11 8.15
C PRO A 198 22.80 -9.07 8.06
N THR A 199 23.33 -9.25 6.85
CA THR A 199 24.73 -8.92 6.58
C THR A 199 24.86 -7.41 6.39
N TRP A 200 26.07 -6.85 6.54
CA TRP A 200 26.32 -5.44 6.22
C TRP A 200 25.82 -5.06 4.81
N ARG A 201 26.01 -5.95 3.83
CA ARG A 201 25.48 -5.76 2.46
C ARG A 201 23.95 -5.74 2.43
N THR A 202 23.29 -6.59 3.21
CA THR A 202 21.84 -6.58 3.37
C THR A 202 21.36 -5.24 3.95
N TRP A 203 22.05 -4.69 4.95
CA TRP A 203 21.74 -3.38 5.50
C TRP A 203 21.88 -2.26 4.46
N LEU A 204 22.96 -2.25 3.68
CA LEU A 204 23.15 -1.26 2.61
C LEU A 204 22.06 -1.35 1.54
N LEU A 205 21.72 -2.56 1.09
CA LEU A 205 20.67 -2.77 0.09
C LEU A 205 19.27 -2.42 0.62
N LEU A 206 19.00 -2.65 1.90
CA LEU A 206 17.75 -2.27 2.54
C LEU A 206 17.70 -0.79 2.95
N ALA A 207 18.83 -0.10 2.99
CA ALA A 207 18.88 1.35 3.13
C ALA A 207 18.47 2.06 1.84
N VAL A 208 18.58 1.42 0.66
CA VAL A 208 18.18 2.00 -0.63
C VAL A 208 16.73 2.51 -0.61
N PRO A 209 15.69 1.74 -0.19
CA PRO A 209 14.33 2.28 -0.12
C PRO A 209 14.20 3.43 0.89
N ILE A 210 14.97 3.44 1.98
CA ILE A 210 14.98 4.57 2.93
C ILE A 210 15.57 5.83 2.28
N VAL A 211 16.70 5.69 1.59
CA VAL A 211 17.34 6.79 0.86
C VAL A 211 16.46 7.26 -0.29
N ALA A 212 15.82 6.35 -1.02
CA ALA A 212 14.85 6.67 -2.06
C ALA A 212 13.59 7.35 -1.50
N ALA A 213 13.22 7.03 -0.25
CA ALA A 213 12.16 7.74 0.48
C ALA A 213 12.62 9.06 1.10
N ALA A 214 13.93 9.32 1.21
CA ALA A 214 14.45 10.53 1.85
C ALA A 214 13.92 11.85 1.26
N PRO A 215 13.78 12.02 -0.08
CA PRO A 215 13.18 13.20 -0.67
C PRO A 215 11.68 13.31 -0.34
N LEU A 216 11.04 12.19 -0.07
CA LEU A 216 9.65 12.12 0.37
C LEU A 216 9.53 12.41 1.86
N VAL A 217 10.61 12.43 2.65
CA VAL A 217 10.55 12.59 4.11
C VAL A 217 9.83 13.87 4.55
N PRO A 218 9.95 15.05 3.93
CA PRO A 218 9.17 16.22 4.38
C PRO A 218 7.67 15.98 4.20
N LEU A 219 7.26 15.42 3.05
CA LEU A 219 5.87 15.14 2.74
C LEU A 219 5.34 13.96 3.56
N ALA A 220 6.11 12.89 3.65
CA ALA A 220 5.84 11.74 4.48
C ALA A 220 5.86 12.12 5.96
N ALA A 221 6.66 13.08 6.41
CA ALA A 221 6.62 13.59 7.77
C ALA A 221 5.34 14.38 8.01
N ILE A 222 4.87 15.19 7.07
CA ILE A 222 3.57 15.87 7.18
C ILE A 222 2.42 14.86 7.20
N MET A 223 2.43 13.90 6.26
CA MET A 223 1.37 12.90 6.10
C MET A 223 1.40 11.83 7.20
N ALA A 224 2.59 11.48 7.71
CA ALA A 224 2.77 10.57 8.83
C ALA A 224 2.67 11.28 10.18
N ALA A 225 2.85 12.60 10.26
CA ALA A 225 2.74 13.33 11.52
C ALA A 225 1.39 13.08 12.16
N LEU A 226 0.30 13.16 11.39
CA LEU A 226 -1.04 12.93 11.95
C LEU A 226 -1.22 11.49 12.47
N PRO A 227 -0.99 10.40 11.69
CA PRO A 227 -1.03 9.03 12.20
C PRO A 227 -0.07 8.76 13.37
N VAL A 228 1.14 9.32 13.33
CA VAL A 228 2.15 9.15 14.39
C VAL A 228 1.73 9.87 15.66
N VAL A 229 1.23 11.10 15.55
CA VAL A 229 0.69 11.87 16.68
C VAL A 229 -0.54 11.19 17.24
N VAL A 230 -1.49 10.77 16.41
CA VAL A 230 -2.67 10.00 16.85
C VAL A 230 -2.26 8.71 17.53
N GLY A 231 -1.33 7.95 16.93
CA GLY A 231 -0.78 6.73 17.53
C GLY A 231 -0.11 6.99 18.87
N ALA A 232 0.73 8.03 18.96
CA ALA A 232 1.39 8.43 20.19
C ALA A 232 0.36 8.86 21.25
N LEU A 233 -0.65 9.65 20.88
CA LEU A 233 -1.73 10.07 21.76
C LEU A 233 -2.56 8.89 22.25
N VAL A 234 -2.88 7.91 21.39
CA VAL A 234 -3.58 6.68 21.79
C VAL A 234 -2.74 5.88 22.78
N VAL A 235 -1.43 5.74 22.53
CA VAL A 235 -0.51 5.03 23.44
C VAL A 235 -0.39 5.76 24.78
N LEU A 236 -0.33 7.09 24.77
CA LEU A 236 -0.25 7.91 25.98
C LEU A 236 -1.58 7.94 26.76
N ALA A 237 -2.71 8.06 26.07
CA ALA A 237 -4.05 8.12 26.66
C ALA A 237 -4.51 6.75 27.16
N ALA A 238 -4.01 5.66 26.56
CA ALA A 238 -4.46 4.31 26.87
C ALA A 238 -3.27 3.32 26.95
N PRO A 239 -2.36 3.50 27.93
CA PRO A 239 -1.15 2.69 28.06
C PRO A 239 -1.45 1.20 28.32
N ARG A 240 -2.67 0.87 28.78
CA ARG A 240 -3.14 -0.51 28.98
C ARG A 240 -3.67 -1.16 27.70
N LEU A 241 -4.09 -0.38 26.70
CA LEU A 241 -4.64 -0.92 25.46
C LEU A 241 -3.56 -1.50 24.55
N LEU A 242 -2.36 -0.92 24.51
CA LEU A 242 -1.29 -1.40 23.64
C LEU A 242 -0.81 -2.82 24.03
N PRO A 243 -0.47 -3.12 25.31
CA PRO A 243 -0.09 -4.47 25.72
C PRO A 243 -1.22 -5.48 25.49
N TRP A 244 -2.46 -5.09 25.78
CA TRP A 244 -3.64 -5.94 25.55
C TRP A 244 -3.83 -6.24 24.06
N PHE A 245 -3.70 -5.23 23.19
CA PHE A 245 -3.83 -5.38 21.75
C PHE A 245 -2.73 -6.27 21.18
N LEU A 246 -1.48 -6.10 21.62
CA LEU A 246 -0.35 -6.95 21.22
C LEU A 246 -0.53 -8.40 21.70
N ALA A 247 -1.07 -8.60 22.91
CA ALA A 247 -1.41 -9.93 23.44
C ALA A 247 -2.55 -10.58 22.63
N LEU A 248 -3.58 -9.81 22.27
CA LEU A 248 -4.66 -10.28 21.41
C LEU A 248 -4.09 -10.69 20.05
N ARG A 249 -3.31 -9.82 19.42
CA ARG A 249 -2.67 -10.02 18.10
C ARG A 249 -1.76 -11.25 18.04
N SER A 250 -1.10 -11.61 19.13
CA SER A 250 -0.22 -12.79 19.22
C SER A 250 -0.94 -14.08 19.63
N SER A 251 -2.16 -14.00 20.15
CA SER A 251 -2.92 -15.17 20.61
C SER A 251 -3.72 -15.86 19.48
N PRO A 252 -3.96 -17.19 19.56
CA PRO A 252 -4.82 -17.89 18.61
C PRO A 252 -6.25 -17.36 18.59
N ARG A 253 -6.81 -17.04 19.76
CA ARG A 253 -8.15 -16.46 19.89
C ARG A 253 -8.23 -15.07 19.28
N GLY A 254 -7.24 -14.21 19.54
CA GLY A 254 -7.23 -12.87 18.96
C GLY A 254 -6.97 -12.86 17.45
N THR A 255 -6.31 -13.87 16.90
CA THR A 255 -6.25 -14.07 15.45
C THR A 255 -7.64 -14.35 14.87
N LEU A 256 -8.44 -15.20 15.53
CA LEU A 256 -9.83 -15.45 15.12
C LEU A 256 -10.67 -14.18 15.23
N VAL A 257 -10.59 -13.46 16.34
CA VAL A 257 -11.30 -12.18 16.53
C VAL A 257 -10.91 -11.19 15.43
N GLY A 258 -9.62 -11.03 15.13
CA GLY A 258 -9.14 -10.16 14.07
C GLY A 258 -9.71 -10.54 12.69
N ARG A 259 -9.77 -11.84 12.37
CA ARG A 259 -10.40 -12.32 11.13
C ARG A 259 -11.89 -12.02 11.07
N VAL A 260 -12.62 -12.22 12.16
CA VAL A 260 -14.04 -11.89 12.25
C VAL A 260 -14.25 -10.40 12.08
N VAL A 261 -13.46 -9.55 12.74
CA VAL A 261 -13.53 -8.09 12.61
C VAL A 261 -13.27 -7.65 11.17
N LEU A 262 -12.23 -8.19 10.52
CA LEU A 262 -11.95 -7.89 9.11
C LEU A 262 -13.08 -8.36 8.18
N GLY A 263 -13.63 -9.55 8.43
CA GLY A 263 -14.75 -10.09 7.67
C GLY A 263 -16.02 -9.25 7.81
N VAL A 264 -16.36 -8.84 9.03
CA VAL A 264 -17.49 -7.95 9.31
C VAL A 264 -17.29 -6.58 8.67
N ALA A 265 -16.11 -5.98 8.82
CA ALA A 265 -15.80 -4.70 8.19
C ALA A 265 -15.93 -4.77 6.66
N ALA A 266 -15.42 -5.84 6.04
CA ALA A 266 -15.58 -6.06 4.61
C ALA A 266 -17.05 -6.24 4.22
N ALA A 267 -17.82 -7.03 4.97
CA ALA A 267 -19.25 -7.24 4.70
C ALA A 267 -20.06 -5.94 4.81
N VAL A 268 -19.74 -5.08 5.79
CA VAL A 268 -20.40 -3.78 5.98
C VAL A 268 -20.06 -2.78 4.87
N ALA A 269 -18.82 -2.80 4.37
CA ALA A 269 -18.38 -1.88 3.30
C ALA A 269 -18.75 -2.37 1.89
N LEU A 270 -19.03 -3.67 1.72
CA LEU A 270 -19.30 -4.27 0.41
C LEU A 270 -20.46 -3.60 -0.36
N PRO A 271 -21.61 -3.22 0.25
CA PRO A 271 -22.67 -2.52 -0.47
C PRO A 271 -22.21 -1.19 -1.09
N ALA A 272 -21.35 -0.44 -0.39
CA ALA A 272 -20.80 0.82 -0.90
C ALA A 272 -19.89 0.58 -2.12
N LEU A 273 -19.07 -0.48 -2.09
CA LEU A 273 -18.26 -0.88 -3.25
C LEU A 273 -19.14 -1.30 -4.43
N ILE A 274 -20.15 -2.14 -4.20
CA ILE A 274 -21.06 -2.58 -5.27
C ILE A 274 -21.74 -1.38 -5.90
N TRP A 275 -22.24 -0.45 -5.09
CA TRP A 275 -22.86 0.79 -5.59
C TRP A 275 -21.89 1.64 -6.40
N ALA A 276 -20.66 1.83 -5.92
CA ALA A 276 -19.63 2.57 -6.67
C ALA A 276 -19.31 1.90 -8.01
N VAL A 277 -19.13 0.58 -8.04
CA VAL A 277 -18.87 -0.19 -9.26
C VAL A 277 -20.03 -0.08 -10.24
N VAL A 278 -21.27 -0.27 -9.79
CA VAL A 278 -22.46 -0.16 -10.65
C VAL A 278 -22.58 1.24 -11.23
N SER A 279 -22.40 2.28 -10.40
CA SER A 279 -22.42 3.69 -10.82
C SER A 279 -21.38 3.95 -11.92
N ILE A 280 -20.13 3.50 -11.72
CA ILE A 280 -19.04 3.73 -12.68
C ILE A 280 -19.26 2.94 -13.98
N VAL A 281 -19.67 1.66 -13.89
CA VAL A 281 -19.89 0.79 -15.05
C VAL A 281 -21.05 1.27 -15.92
N SER A 282 -22.03 1.94 -15.32
CA SER A 282 -23.21 2.46 -16.03
C SER A 282 -22.94 3.73 -16.86
N ARG A 283 -21.73 4.31 -16.78
CA ARG A 283 -21.28 5.46 -17.57
C ARG A 283 -20.44 5.03 -18.78
#